data_AF-A0A520FQL3-F1
#
_entry.id   AF-A0A520FQL3-F1
#
_cell.length_a   1.000
_cell.length_b   1.000
_cell.length_c   1.000
_cell.angle_alpha   90.00
_cell.angle_beta   90.00
_cell.angle_gamma   90.00
#
_symmetry.space_group_name_H-M   'P 1'
#
loop_
_entity.id
_entity.type
_entity.pdbx_description
1 polymer ?
#
loop_
_entity_poly.entity_id
_entity_poly.type
_entity_poly.pdbx_seq_one_letter_code
_entity_poly.pdbx_strand_id
1 'polypeptide(L)'
;MSTTDEQERSQRFAAQRDRIRAQHLKPASSRPASSARGLHHTALISSDVERTVRFYQDLLEFPLTELIENRDYPGSSHFFFDIGNGNLLAFFDFPGLDIGPYQEVLGGLHHIAISVEPDRWEHLRTKLIDAGVELVEHSEVSMYFRDPDGARLELIADPLGEMYGSHVL
;
A
#
# COMPACT_ATOMS: atom_id res chain seq x y z
N MET A 1 -5.45 -23.99 -13.15
CA MET A 1 -5.86 -23.62 -14.53
C MET A 1 -4.80 -24.16 -15.48
N SER A 2 -5.18 -24.58 -16.68
CA SER A 2 -4.19 -25.00 -17.69
C SER A 2 -3.46 -23.79 -18.26
N THR A 3 -2.18 -23.93 -18.63
CA THR A 3 -1.41 -22.88 -19.33
C THR A 3 -2.14 -22.37 -20.59
N THR A 4 -2.92 -23.24 -21.25
CA THR A 4 -3.75 -22.88 -22.41
C THR A 4 -4.88 -21.91 -22.04
N ASP A 5 -5.59 -22.17 -20.93
CA ASP A 5 -6.69 -21.31 -20.47
C ASP A 5 -6.19 -19.90 -20.06
N GLU A 6 -4.96 -19.82 -19.56
CA GLU A 6 -4.32 -18.55 -19.19
C GLU A 6 -3.93 -17.73 -20.42
N GLN A 7 -3.38 -18.39 -21.45
CA GLN A 7 -3.03 -17.75 -22.71
C GLN A 7 -4.27 -17.22 -23.44
N GLU A 8 -5.33 -18.02 -23.54
CA GLU A 8 -6.59 -17.62 -24.16
C GLU A 8 -7.24 -16.45 -23.41
N ARG A 9 -7.25 -16.50 -22.08
CA ARG A 9 -7.73 -15.38 -21.25
C ARG A 9 -6.91 -14.10 -21.49
N SER A 10 -5.58 -14.22 -21.50
CA SER A 10 -4.69 -13.08 -21.73
C SER A 10 -4.93 -12.43 -23.09
N GLN A 11 -5.07 -13.24 -24.14
CA GLN A 11 -5.36 -12.80 -25.50
C GLN A 11 -6.74 -12.13 -25.59
N ARG A 12 -7.77 -12.72 -24.98
CA ARG A 12 -9.13 -12.15 -24.95
C ARG A 12 -9.15 -10.72 -24.43
N PHE A 13 -8.36 -10.44 -23.39
CA PHE A 13 -8.30 -9.10 -22.79
C PHE A 13 -7.25 -8.19 -23.43
N ALA A 14 -6.39 -8.69 -24.32
CA ALA A 14 -5.37 -7.89 -25.01
C ALA A 14 -6.00 -6.82 -25.89
N ALA A 15 -6.96 -7.20 -26.73
CA ALA A 15 -7.67 -6.25 -27.60
C ALA A 15 -8.36 -5.13 -26.81
N GLN A 16 -8.91 -5.44 -25.63
CA GLN A 16 -9.50 -4.44 -24.75
C GLN A 16 -8.44 -3.46 -24.21
N ARG A 17 -7.29 -3.96 -23.74
CA ARG A 17 -6.18 -3.12 -23.26
C ARG A 17 -5.65 -2.22 -24.37
N ASP A 18 -5.46 -2.75 -25.57
CA ASP A 18 -4.97 -1.98 -26.71
C ASP A 18 -5.95 -0.87 -27.10
N ARG A 19 -7.25 -1.17 -27.11
CA ARG A 19 -8.29 -0.17 -27.34
C ARG A 19 -8.25 0.95 -26.29
N ILE A 20 -8.17 0.61 -25.00
CA ILE A 20 -8.09 1.59 -23.91
C ILE A 20 -6.82 2.43 -24.03
N ARG A 21 -5.68 1.80 -24.32
CA ARG A 21 -4.40 2.49 -24.50
C ARG A 21 -4.49 3.51 -25.63
N ALA A 22 -4.97 3.09 -26.81
CA ALA A 22 -5.11 3.97 -27.96
C ALA A 22 -6.08 5.14 -27.72
N GLN A 23 -7.13 4.93 -26.92
CA GLN A 23 -8.15 5.95 -26.66
C GLN A 23 -7.77 6.91 -25.52
N HIS A 24 -7.07 6.43 -24.49
CA HIS A 24 -6.94 7.16 -23.22
C HIS A 24 -5.50 7.41 -22.77
N LEU A 25 -4.53 6.58 -23.15
CA LEU A 25 -3.14 6.76 -22.72
C LEU A 25 -2.44 7.80 -23.60
N LYS A 26 -2.36 9.03 -23.11
CA LYS A 26 -1.63 10.12 -23.78
C LYS A 26 -0.12 10.03 -23.51
N PRO A 27 0.74 10.31 -24.50
CA PRO A 27 2.17 10.54 -24.28
C PRO A 27 2.40 11.59 -23.20
N ALA A 28 3.43 11.41 -22.37
CA ALA A 28 3.75 12.30 -21.24
C ALA A 28 3.72 13.79 -21.61
N SER A 29 4.32 14.15 -22.75
CA SER A 29 4.38 15.52 -23.28
C SER A 29 3.03 16.16 -23.64
N SER A 30 1.95 15.38 -23.69
CA SER A 30 0.59 15.82 -24.07
C SER A 30 -0.46 15.54 -22.99
N ARG A 31 -0.04 15.03 -21.83
CA ARG A 31 -0.92 14.87 -20.67
C ARG A 31 -1.26 16.27 -20.14
N PRO A 32 -2.54 16.56 -19.84
CA PRO A 32 -2.88 17.80 -19.16
C PRO A 32 -2.32 17.77 -17.73
N ALA A 33 -2.18 18.94 -17.12
CA ALA A 33 -1.89 19.02 -15.70
C ALA A 33 -2.98 18.29 -14.89
N SER A 34 -2.57 17.59 -13.82
CA SER A 34 -3.50 16.95 -12.89
C SER A 34 -4.30 18.00 -12.14
N SER A 35 -5.59 17.73 -11.90
CA SER A 35 -6.39 18.49 -10.94
C SER A 35 -6.17 18.05 -9.49
N ALA A 36 -5.55 16.89 -9.29
CA ALA A 36 -5.19 16.37 -7.98
C ALA A 36 -3.85 16.92 -7.51
N ARG A 37 -3.67 16.96 -6.18
CA ARG A 37 -2.40 17.34 -5.54
C ARG A 37 -1.61 16.14 -4.99
N GLY A 38 -2.06 14.92 -5.28
CA GLY A 38 -1.56 13.68 -4.69
C GLY A 38 -2.54 13.07 -3.69
N LEU A 39 -2.17 11.92 -3.14
CA LEU A 39 -2.86 11.31 -2.02
C LEU A 39 -2.64 12.18 -0.78
N HIS A 40 -3.70 12.47 -0.01
CA HIS A 40 -3.57 13.23 1.22
C HIS A 40 -3.24 12.31 2.41
N HIS A 41 -4.05 11.26 2.58
CA HIS A 41 -3.78 10.14 3.50
C HIS A 41 -4.59 8.91 3.05
N THR A 42 -4.20 7.73 3.55
CA THR A 42 -4.99 6.50 3.48
C THR A 42 -5.36 6.06 4.88
N ALA A 43 -6.61 5.68 5.13
CA ALA A 43 -7.05 5.20 6.43
C ALA A 43 -7.35 3.70 6.41
N LEU A 44 -6.81 2.96 7.37
CA LEU A 44 -7.04 1.54 7.62
C LEU A 44 -7.76 1.32 8.94
N ILE A 45 -8.10 0.06 9.22
CA ILE A 45 -8.73 -0.33 10.48
C ILE A 45 -7.71 -1.13 11.30
N SER A 46 -7.60 -0.79 12.57
CA SER A 46 -6.73 -1.43 13.55
C SER A 46 -7.58 -2.19 14.56
N SER A 47 -7.29 -3.46 14.81
CA SER A 47 -7.95 -4.20 15.91
C SER A 47 -7.29 -3.98 17.27
N ASP A 48 -6.02 -3.56 17.28
CA ASP A 48 -5.23 -3.25 18.48
C ASP A 48 -4.28 -2.09 18.19
N VAL A 49 -4.58 -0.92 18.77
CA VAL A 49 -3.83 0.34 18.56
C VAL A 49 -2.35 0.17 18.90
N GLU A 50 -2.02 -0.46 20.03
CA GLU A 50 -0.64 -0.57 20.48
C GLU A 50 0.16 -1.54 19.61
N ARG A 51 -0.46 -2.64 19.16
CA ARG A 51 0.15 -3.57 18.20
C ARG A 51 0.42 -2.88 16.86
N THR A 52 -0.52 -2.05 16.39
CA THR A 52 -0.34 -1.27 15.16
C THR A 52 0.78 -0.25 15.32
N VAL A 53 0.86 0.46 16.44
CA VAL A 53 1.97 1.40 16.72
C VAL A 53 3.32 0.68 16.72
N ARG A 54 3.45 -0.45 17.42
CA ARG A 54 4.71 -1.22 17.42
C ARG A 54 5.12 -1.69 16.03
N PHE A 55 4.15 -2.07 15.20
CA PHE A 55 4.43 -2.51 13.84
C PHE A 55 4.87 -1.36 12.92
N TYR A 56 4.10 -0.28 12.85
CA TYR A 56 4.38 0.80 11.90
C TYR A 56 5.50 1.73 12.38
N GLN A 57 5.57 2.05 13.68
CA GLN A 57 6.62 2.90 14.21
C GLN A 57 7.88 2.13 14.56
N ASP A 58 7.79 1.12 15.41
CA ASP A 58 9.01 0.54 15.99
C ASP A 58 9.70 -0.43 15.01
N LEU A 59 8.90 -1.22 14.28
CA LEU A 59 9.41 -2.16 13.27
C LEU A 59 9.67 -1.46 11.92
N LEU A 60 8.68 -0.78 11.34
CA LEU A 60 8.81 -0.13 10.03
C LEU A 60 9.45 1.27 10.07
N GLU A 61 9.66 1.85 11.24
CA GLU A 61 10.30 3.17 11.41
C GLU A 61 9.50 4.35 10.83
N PHE A 62 8.18 4.21 10.69
CA PHE A 62 7.27 5.29 10.31
C PHE A 62 6.75 6.02 11.56
N PRO A 63 7.16 7.28 11.81
CA PRO A 63 6.83 7.97 13.05
C PRO A 63 5.32 8.13 13.27
N LEU A 64 4.82 7.84 14.47
CA LEU A 64 3.48 8.22 14.87
C LEU A 64 3.43 9.75 15.03
N THR A 65 2.61 10.42 14.24
CA THR A 65 2.53 11.88 14.23
C THR A 65 1.40 12.44 15.08
N GLU A 66 0.32 11.70 15.23
CA GLU A 66 -0.88 12.15 15.94
C GLU A 66 -1.69 10.94 16.43
N LEU A 67 -2.33 11.06 17.59
CA LEU A 67 -3.29 10.10 18.14
C LEU A 67 -4.37 10.87 18.90
N ILE A 68 -5.60 10.82 18.39
CA ILE A 68 -6.74 11.58 18.91
C ILE A 68 -7.97 10.67 18.99
N GLU A 69 -8.99 11.11 19.73
CA GLU A 69 -10.29 10.43 19.72
C GLU A 69 -10.97 10.58 18.35
N ASN A 70 -11.52 9.49 17.83
CA ASN A 70 -12.35 9.48 16.65
C ASN A 70 -13.62 10.29 16.90
N ARG A 71 -13.78 11.37 16.14
CA ARG A 71 -14.93 12.27 16.24
C ARG A 71 -16.27 11.58 16.03
N ASP A 72 -16.29 10.52 15.22
CA ASP A 72 -17.53 9.91 14.74
C ASP A 72 -17.93 8.68 15.58
N TYR A 73 -17.06 8.18 16.47
CA TYR A 73 -17.32 7.04 17.36
C TYR A 73 -16.65 7.23 18.73
N PRO A 74 -17.39 7.61 19.80
CA PRO A 74 -16.81 7.82 21.12
C PRO A 74 -16.04 6.60 21.64
N GLY A 75 -14.83 6.83 22.17
CA GLY A 75 -13.93 5.79 22.63
C GLY A 75 -13.11 5.08 21.53
N SER A 76 -13.39 5.34 20.25
CA SER A 76 -12.49 4.98 19.15
C SER A 76 -11.39 6.05 19.01
N SER A 77 -10.26 5.65 18.46
CA SER A 77 -9.06 6.42 18.20
C SER A 77 -8.94 6.66 16.70
N HIS A 78 -8.32 7.78 16.34
CA HIS A 78 -7.86 8.11 15.01
C HIS A 78 -6.39 8.54 15.11
N PHE A 79 -5.49 7.79 14.49
CA PHE A 79 -4.05 7.96 14.66
C PHE A 79 -3.30 7.80 13.35
N PHE A 80 -2.13 8.42 13.24
CA PHE A 80 -1.47 8.68 11.96
C PHE A 80 0.04 8.43 12.03
N PHE A 81 0.59 7.85 10.96
CA PHE A 81 2.02 7.69 10.75
C PHE A 81 2.49 8.50 9.54
N ASP A 82 3.68 9.11 9.64
CA ASP A 82 4.36 9.73 8.51
C ASP A 82 5.02 8.65 7.65
N ILE A 83 4.61 8.55 6.38
CA ILE A 83 5.15 7.61 5.40
C ILE A 83 5.99 8.33 4.33
N GLY A 84 6.41 9.56 4.61
CA GLY A 84 7.20 10.39 3.70
C GLY A 84 6.37 11.16 2.69
N ASN A 85 7.03 12.05 1.95
CA ASN A 85 6.43 12.88 0.90
C ASN A 85 5.18 13.69 1.35
N GLY A 86 5.08 14.01 2.64
CA GLY A 86 3.92 14.70 3.23
C GLY A 86 2.64 13.85 3.22
N ASN A 87 2.76 12.52 3.12
CA ASN A 87 1.64 11.58 3.12
C ASN A 87 1.53 10.90 4.48
N LEU A 88 0.28 10.65 4.89
CA LEU A 88 -0.01 9.97 6.16
C LEU A 88 -0.70 8.63 5.92
N LEU A 89 -0.34 7.64 6.72
CA LEU A 89 -1.10 6.42 6.90
C LEU A 89 -1.87 6.52 8.22
N ALA A 90 -3.19 6.56 8.12
CA ALA A 90 -4.10 6.71 9.25
C ALA A 90 -4.74 5.38 9.63
N PHE A 91 -5.20 5.30 10.87
CA PHE A 91 -5.92 4.15 11.40
C PHE A 91 -7.08 4.60 12.27
N PHE A 92 -8.17 3.84 12.21
CA PHE A 92 -9.23 3.84 13.20
C PHE A 92 -9.25 2.50 13.93
N ASP A 93 -9.43 2.51 15.24
CA ASP A 93 -9.91 1.32 15.95
C ASP A 93 -11.43 1.42 16.18
N PHE A 94 -12.09 0.32 16.52
CA PHE A 94 -13.52 0.33 16.84
C PHE A 94 -13.81 -0.57 18.06
N PRO A 95 -13.47 -0.12 19.28
CA PRO A 95 -13.65 -0.92 20.48
C PRO A 95 -15.10 -1.35 20.65
N GLY A 96 -15.31 -2.65 20.89
CA GLY A 96 -16.64 -3.23 21.06
C GLY A 96 -17.38 -3.59 19.76
N LEU A 97 -16.81 -3.32 18.58
CA LEU A 97 -17.29 -3.86 17.31
C LEU A 97 -16.50 -5.09 16.89
N ASP A 98 -17.21 -6.13 16.45
CA ASP A 98 -16.61 -7.28 15.77
C ASP A 98 -16.56 -7.01 14.26
N ILE A 99 -15.42 -6.52 13.80
CA ILE A 99 -15.18 -6.13 12.41
C ILE A 99 -14.74 -7.32 11.52
N GLY A 100 -14.45 -8.48 12.12
CA GLY A 100 -13.92 -9.64 11.41
C GLY A 100 -12.51 -9.44 10.84
N PRO A 101 -11.93 -10.50 10.22
CA PRO A 101 -10.61 -10.43 9.62
C PRO A 101 -10.62 -9.69 8.27
N TYR A 102 -9.47 -9.17 7.85
CA TYR A 102 -9.28 -8.63 6.50
C TYR A 102 -9.74 -9.60 5.40
N GLN A 103 -10.34 -9.06 4.33
CA GLN A 103 -10.78 -9.80 3.14
C GLN A 103 -10.31 -9.08 1.86
N GLU A 104 -9.64 -9.82 0.97
CA GLU A 104 -9.21 -9.31 -0.34
C GLU A 104 -10.37 -9.46 -1.35
N VAL A 105 -11.23 -8.44 -1.42
CA VAL A 105 -12.47 -8.44 -2.22
C VAL A 105 -12.61 -7.18 -3.06
N LEU A 106 -13.48 -7.23 -4.06
CA LEU A 106 -13.84 -6.03 -4.83
C LEU A 106 -14.42 -4.94 -3.91
N GLY A 107 -13.88 -3.73 -4.01
CA GLY A 107 -14.21 -2.62 -3.11
C GLY A 107 -13.36 -2.56 -1.83
N GLY A 108 -12.58 -3.60 -1.54
CA GLY A 108 -11.57 -3.61 -0.48
C GLY A 108 -10.20 -3.12 -0.96
N LEU A 109 -9.29 -2.94 -0.01
CA LEU A 109 -7.88 -2.61 -0.29
C LEU A 109 -7.17 -3.83 -0.88
N HIS A 110 -6.52 -3.69 -2.03
CA HIS A 110 -5.65 -4.72 -2.59
C HIS A 110 -4.25 -4.71 -1.94
N HIS A 111 -3.56 -3.57 -1.94
CA HIS A 111 -2.36 -3.31 -1.11
C HIS A 111 -2.04 -1.80 -1.09
N ILE A 112 -1.10 -1.40 -0.22
CA ILE A 112 -0.46 -0.07 -0.24
C ILE A 112 1.03 -0.27 -0.53
N ALA A 113 1.53 0.36 -1.60
CA ALA A 113 2.95 0.43 -1.88
C ALA A 113 3.53 1.73 -1.28
N ILE A 114 4.58 1.58 -0.48
CA ILE A 114 5.25 2.67 0.23
C ILE A 114 6.70 2.72 -0.28
N SER A 115 7.07 3.88 -0.82
CA SER A 115 8.42 4.11 -1.33
C SER A 115 9.41 4.26 -0.18
N VAL A 116 10.55 3.60 -0.28
CA VAL A 116 11.67 3.69 0.66
C VAL A 116 12.98 3.81 -0.12
N GLU A 117 13.99 4.43 0.48
CA GLU A 117 15.32 4.45 -0.16
C GLU A 117 15.91 3.03 -0.26
N PRO A 118 16.77 2.73 -1.25
CA PRO A 118 17.32 1.39 -1.45
C PRO A 118 18.06 0.82 -0.23
N ASP A 119 18.79 1.65 0.51
CA ASP A 119 19.48 1.25 1.75
C ASP A 119 18.48 0.93 2.87
N ARG A 120 17.38 1.69 2.95
CA ARG A 120 16.27 1.46 3.88
C ARG A 120 15.49 0.22 3.53
N TRP A 121 15.34 -0.11 2.25
CA TRP A 121 14.67 -1.33 1.82
C TRP A 121 15.35 -2.57 2.38
N GLU A 122 16.67 -2.71 2.22
CA GLU A 122 17.43 -3.88 2.73
C GLU A 122 17.45 -3.92 4.27
N HIS A 123 17.55 -2.76 4.91
CA HIS A 123 17.46 -2.65 6.37
C HIS A 123 16.11 -3.13 6.91
N LEU A 124 15.01 -2.62 6.35
CA LEU A 124 13.65 -2.99 6.77
C LEU A 124 13.33 -4.45 6.43
N ARG A 125 13.83 -4.95 5.31
CA ARG A 125 13.76 -6.38 4.95
C ARG A 125 14.37 -7.25 6.05
N THR A 126 15.57 -6.92 6.50
CA THR A 126 16.25 -7.66 7.57
C THR A 126 15.43 -7.59 8.87
N LYS A 127 14.95 -6.41 9.27
CA LYS A 127 14.11 -6.25 10.47
C LYS A 127 12.82 -7.08 10.41
N LEU A 128 12.17 -7.12 9.25
CA LEU A 128 10.94 -7.90 9.06
C LEU A 128 11.19 -9.40 9.21
N ILE A 129 12.28 -9.91 8.63
CA ILE A 129 12.70 -11.31 8.76
C ILE A 129 13.00 -11.64 10.23
N ASP A 130 13.78 -10.80 10.90
CA ASP A 130 14.16 -11.00 12.31
C ASP A 130 12.95 -10.94 13.25
N ALA A 131 11.93 -10.15 12.91
CA ALA A 131 10.66 -10.09 13.61
C ALA A 131 9.71 -11.26 13.30
N GLY A 132 10.08 -12.16 12.38
CA GLY A 132 9.28 -13.31 11.99
C GLY A 132 8.08 -12.96 11.09
N VAL A 133 8.12 -11.82 10.39
CA VAL A 133 7.09 -11.43 9.43
C VAL A 133 7.27 -12.22 8.14
N GLU A 134 6.23 -12.93 7.71
CA GLU A 134 6.22 -13.57 6.39
C GLU A 134 6.21 -12.52 5.28
N LEU A 135 7.19 -12.58 4.38
CA LEU A 135 7.31 -11.69 3.24
C LEU A 135 7.57 -12.45 1.94
N VAL A 136 7.21 -11.83 0.83
CA VAL A 136 7.46 -12.32 -0.53
C VAL A 136 8.21 -11.24 -1.29
N GLU A 137 9.47 -11.52 -1.60
CA GLU A 137 10.27 -10.69 -2.51
C GLU A 137 9.76 -10.89 -3.94
N HIS A 138 9.27 -9.82 -4.54
CA HIS A 138 8.79 -9.82 -5.92
C HIS A 138 9.92 -9.50 -6.91
N SER A 139 10.88 -8.67 -6.48
CA SER A 139 12.08 -8.29 -7.21
C SER A 139 13.18 -7.84 -6.23
N GLU A 140 14.33 -7.41 -6.74
CA GLU A 140 15.42 -6.82 -5.94
C GLU A 140 15.06 -5.46 -5.33
N VAL A 141 13.90 -4.89 -5.69
CA VAL A 141 13.45 -3.56 -5.24
C VAL A 141 12.04 -3.57 -4.65
N SER A 142 11.36 -4.71 -4.57
CA SER A 142 9.97 -4.80 -4.11
C SER A 142 9.74 -6.06 -3.28
N MET A 143 9.14 -5.86 -2.10
CA MET A 143 8.70 -6.96 -1.23
C MET A 143 7.29 -6.69 -0.70
N TYR A 144 6.50 -7.76 -0.63
CA TYR A 144 5.14 -7.75 -0.10
C TYR A 144 5.09 -8.47 1.24
N PHE A 145 4.29 -7.96 2.17
CA PHE A 145 3.99 -8.59 3.45
C PHE A 145 2.62 -8.13 3.94
N ARG A 146 2.19 -8.65 5.09
CA ARG A 146 0.95 -8.22 5.75
C ARG A 146 1.26 -7.56 7.07
N ASP A 147 0.46 -6.56 7.40
CA ASP A 147 0.45 -5.97 8.74
C ASP A 147 -0.29 -6.89 9.74
N PRO A 148 -0.33 -6.54 11.04
CA PRO A 148 -0.95 -7.39 12.06
C PRO A 148 -2.45 -7.65 11.86
N ASP A 149 -3.15 -6.82 11.09
CA ASP A 149 -4.58 -6.94 10.79
C ASP A 149 -4.84 -7.48 9.37
N GLY A 150 -3.78 -7.87 8.65
CA GLY A 150 -3.83 -8.55 7.37
C GLY A 150 -3.77 -7.63 6.16
N ALA A 151 -3.72 -6.30 6.34
CA ALA A 151 -3.59 -5.36 5.25
C ALA A 151 -2.29 -5.62 4.49
N ARG A 152 -2.38 -5.75 3.18
CA ARG A 152 -1.22 -6.04 2.34
C ARG A 152 -0.42 -4.77 2.10
N LEU A 153 0.87 -4.82 2.43
CA LEU A 153 1.82 -3.75 2.20
C LEU A 153 2.86 -4.18 1.18
N GLU A 154 3.40 -3.20 0.48
CA GLU A 154 4.59 -3.32 -0.35
C GLU A 154 5.59 -2.25 0.06
N LEU A 155 6.84 -2.63 0.31
CA LEU A 155 7.95 -1.68 0.32
C LEU A 155 8.66 -1.77 -1.02
N ILE A 156 8.79 -0.61 -1.68
CA ILE A 156 9.38 -0.50 -3.01
C ILE A 156 10.49 0.56 -3.03
N ALA A 157 11.63 0.21 -3.63
CA ALA A 157 12.82 1.06 -3.72
C ALA A 157 12.96 1.82 -5.06
N ASP A 158 12.01 1.64 -5.99
CA ASP A 158 11.93 2.47 -7.20
C ASP A 158 11.62 3.94 -6.80
N PRO A 159 12.22 4.93 -7.49
CA PRO A 159 11.88 6.33 -7.29
C PRO A 159 10.39 6.61 -7.54
N LEU A 160 9.84 7.60 -6.83
CA LEU A 160 8.46 8.04 -7.07
C LEU A 160 8.26 8.43 -8.54
N GLY A 161 7.23 7.84 -9.16
CA GLY A 161 6.92 8.06 -10.58
C GLY A 161 7.68 7.17 -11.55
N GLU A 162 8.45 6.20 -11.04
CA GLU A 162 9.05 5.13 -11.84
C GLU A 162 8.40 3.78 -11.53
N MET A 163 8.29 2.94 -12.56
CA MET A 163 7.79 1.56 -12.44
C MET A 163 8.58 0.66 -13.38
N TYR A 164 9.15 -0.43 -12.86
CA TYR A 164 9.89 -1.41 -13.66
C TYR A 164 11.03 -0.77 -14.48
N GLY A 165 11.74 0.19 -13.88
CA GLY A 165 12.82 0.95 -14.52
C GLY A 165 12.38 1.91 -15.63
N SER A 166 11.08 2.22 -15.72
CA SER A 166 10.53 3.20 -16.67
C SER A 166 9.91 4.38 -15.93
N HIS A 167 10.22 5.61 -16.37
CA HIS A 167 9.54 6.81 -15.88
C HIS A 167 8.09 6.85 -16.40
N VAL A 168 7.12 6.85 -15.49
CA VAL A 168 5.69 6.80 -15.81
C VAL A 168 4.96 8.11 -15.53
N LEU A 169 5.52 9.03 -14.75
CA LEU A 169 5.00 10.38 -14.53
C LEU A 169 5.62 11.45 -15.43
#